data_AF-A0A956PP23-F1
#
_entry.id   AF-A0A956PP23-F1
#
_cell.length_a   1.000
_cell.length_b   1.000
_cell.length_c   1.000
_cell.angle_alpha   90.00
_cell.angle_beta   90.00
_cell.angle_gamma   90.00
#
_symmetry.space_group_name_H-M   'P 1'
#
loop_
_entity.id
_entity.type
_entity.pdbx_description
1 polymer ?
#
loop_
_entity_poly.entity_id
_entity_poly.type
_entity_poly.pdbx_seq_one_letter_code
_entity_poly.pdbx_strand_id
1 'polypeptide(L)'
;MADDSAGKVDIKEELKNLAEVSRDLDRHTKLARTATHPIQAQQVRKRIDELTVKQTGLMNQLVERHPNMITKQKFEKLSKELDQLRVDIRACEEKEELAKLDAQIEETVNKWVHQFQVIVSEISGVKPPPKPVFDS
;
A
#
# COMPACT_ATOMS: atom_id res chain seq x y z
N MET A 1 -12.78 1.75 39.83
CA MET A 1 -12.88 1.14 38.49
C MET A 1 -13.20 2.27 37.54
N ALA A 2 -12.20 2.78 36.83
CA ALA A 2 -12.36 3.92 35.95
C ALA A 2 -12.60 3.40 34.53
N ASP A 3 -13.75 3.79 34.02
CA ASP A 3 -14.20 3.72 32.64
C ASP A 3 -13.22 4.48 31.74
N ASP A 4 -12.53 3.79 30.83
CA ASP A 4 -11.55 4.39 29.91
C ASP A 4 -11.49 3.63 28.57
N SER A 5 -12.65 3.26 28.03
CA SER A 5 -12.75 2.58 26.71
C SER A 5 -13.47 3.40 25.65
N ALA A 6 -13.57 4.72 25.83
CA ALA A 6 -14.05 5.64 24.79
C ALA A 6 -12.86 6.14 23.95
N GLY A 7 -12.50 5.42 22.89
CA GLY A 7 -11.53 5.92 21.89
C GLY A 7 -10.42 4.98 21.46
N LYS A 8 -10.39 3.72 21.93
CA LYS A 8 -9.54 2.69 21.29
C LYS A 8 -10.17 2.29 19.96
N VAL A 9 -9.89 3.05 18.91
CA VAL A 9 -10.10 2.57 17.55
C VAL A 9 -9.40 1.22 17.44
N ASP A 10 -10.15 0.17 17.12
CA ASP A 10 -9.63 -1.18 17.11
C ASP A 10 -8.71 -1.34 15.90
N ILE A 11 -7.40 -1.36 16.15
CA ILE A 11 -6.36 -1.60 15.15
C ILE A 11 -6.69 -2.88 14.36
N LYS A 12 -7.32 -3.89 14.97
CA LYS A 12 -7.72 -5.11 14.27
C LYS A 12 -8.82 -4.85 13.25
N GLU A 13 -9.76 -3.95 13.55
CA GLU A 13 -10.83 -3.56 12.63
C GLU A 13 -10.28 -2.75 11.46
N GLU A 14 -9.36 -1.80 11.71
CA GLU A 14 -8.67 -1.06 10.64
C GLU A 14 -7.85 -1.99 9.74
N LEU A 15 -7.11 -2.94 10.32
CA LEU A 15 -6.35 -3.96 9.56
C LEU A 15 -7.28 -4.88 8.76
N LYS A 16 -8.44 -5.25 9.31
CA LYS A 16 -9.45 -6.04 8.60
C LYS A 16 -10.00 -5.25 7.40
N ASN A 17 -10.34 -3.98 7.60
CA ASN A 17 -10.81 -3.10 6.53
C ASN A 17 -9.73 -2.93 5.44
N LEU A 18 -8.46 -2.76 5.82
CA LEU A 18 -7.34 -2.69 4.88
C LEU A 18 -7.17 -3.99 4.09
N ALA A 19 -7.32 -5.15 4.75
CA ALA A 19 -7.25 -6.45 4.10
C ALA A 19 -8.41 -6.66 3.11
N GLU A 20 -9.62 -6.22 3.44
CA GLU A 20 -10.78 -6.26 2.54
C GLU A 20 -10.55 -5.38 1.30
N VAL A 21 -10.11 -4.14 1.48
CA VAL A 21 -9.78 -3.23 0.37
C VAL A 21 -8.67 -3.82 -0.52
N SER A 22 -7.66 -4.46 0.09
CA SER A 22 -6.56 -5.08 -0.66
C SER A 22 -7.04 -6.28 -1.50
N ARG A 23 -7.96 -7.11 -0.97
CA ARG A 23 -8.58 -8.21 -1.74
C ARG A 23 -9.43 -7.69 -2.89
N ASP A 24 -10.20 -6.64 -2.65
CA ASP A 24 -11.00 -6.00 -3.70
C ASP A 24 -10.11 -5.42 -4.79
N LEU A 25 -8.98 -4.80 -4.43
CA LEU A 25 -8.02 -4.26 -5.37
C LEU A 25 -7.37 -5.35 -6.24
N ASP A 26 -6.96 -6.47 -5.65
CA ASP A 26 -6.46 -7.64 -6.40
C ASP A 26 -7.52 -8.19 -7.38
N ARG A 27 -8.77 -8.32 -6.92
CA ARG A 27 -9.88 -8.77 -7.77
C ARG A 27 -10.09 -7.84 -8.97
N HIS A 28 -10.12 -6.53 -8.74
CA HIS A 28 -10.32 -5.56 -9.83
C HIS A 28 -9.11 -5.48 -10.75
N THR A 29 -7.89 -5.64 -10.23
CA THR A 29 -6.67 -5.71 -11.04
C THR A 29 -6.69 -6.92 -11.98
N LYS A 30 -7.15 -8.08 -11.50
CA LYS A 30 -7.37 -9.28 -12.33
C LYS A 30 -8.44 -9.05 -13.39
N LEU A 31 -9.55 -8.41 -13.03
CA LEU A 31 -10.61 -8.04 -13.97
C LEU A 31 -10.11 -7.04 -15.04
N ALA A 32 -9.23 -6.10 -14.71
CA ALA A 32 -8.68 -5.15 -15.67
C ALA A 32 -7.85 -5.84 -16.76
N ARG A 33 -7.17 -6.94 -16.41
CA ARG A 33 -6.39 -7.75 -17.35
C ARG A 33 -7.27 -8.53 -18.33
N THR A 34 -8.50 -8.87 -17.94
CA THR A 34 -9.43 -9.65 -18.77
C THR A 34 -10.52 -8.79 -19.42
N ALA A 35 -10.61 -7.50 -19.09
CA ALA A 35 -11.57 -6.57 -19.66
C ALA A 35 -11.24 -6.28 -21.14
N THR A 36 -12.04 -6.85 -22.04
CA THR A 36 -11.92 -6.63 -23.49
C THR A 36 -12.78 -5.47 -23.98
N HIS A 37 -13.84 -5.12 -23.25
CA HIS A 37 -14.75 -4.04 -23.62
C HIS A 37 -14.26 -2.68 -23.07
N PRO A 38 -14.13 -1.63 -23.90
CA PRO A 38 -13.50 -0.36 -23.48
C PRO A 38 -14.22 0.33 -22.32
N ILE A 39 -15.57 0.34 -22.32
CA ILE A 39 -16.36 0.92 -21.22
C ILE A 39 -16.12 0.17 -19.91
N GLN A 40 -16.05 -1.16 -19.97
CA GLN A 40 -15.79 -1.99 -18.79
C GLN A 40 -14.37 -1.77 -18.28
N ALA A 41 -13.38 -1.73 -19.17
CA ALA A 41 -11.99 -1.45 -18.81
C ALA A 41 -11.84 -0.08 -18.12
N GLN A 42 -12.55 0.95 -18.59
CA GLN A 42 -12.55 2.27 -17.97
C GLN A 42 -13.19 2.24 -16.57
N GLN A 43 -14.33 1.59 -16.40
CA GLN A 43 -14.99 1.44 -15.09
C GLN A 43 -14.11 0.68 -14.09
N VAL A 44 -13.47 -0.40 -14.53
CA VAL A 44 -12.57 -1.19 -13.68
C VAL A 44 -11.33 -0.37 -13.30
N ARG A 45 -10.73 0.38 -14.22
CA ARG A 45 -9.60 1.28 -13.91
C ARG A 45 -9.97 2.34 -12.88
N LYS A 46 -11.12 3.03 -13.07
CA LYS A 46 -11.61 4.00 -12.09
C LYS A 46 -11.79 3.37 -10.72
N ARG A 47 -12.31 2.13 -10.66
CA ARG A 47 -12.49 1.42 -9.39
C ARG A 47 -11.16 1.05 -8.73
N ILE A 48 -10.16 0.66 -9.51
CA ILE A 48 -8.78 0.42 -9.02
C ILE A 48 -8.22 1.71 -8.41
N ASP A 49 -8.38 2.85 -9.08
CA ASP A 49 -7.89 4.15 -8.57
C ASP A 49 -8.55 4.51 -7.23
N GLU A 50 -9.88 4.39 -7.13
CA GLU A 50 -10.63 4.63 -5.89
C GLU A 50 -10.16 3.71 -4.75
N LEU A 51 -9.99 2.41 -5.03
CA LEU A 51 -9.52 1.44 -4.04
C LEU A 51 -8.08 1.71 -3.63
N THR A 52 -7.23 2.14 -4.55
CA THR A 52 -5.83 2.50 -4.27
C THR A 52 -5.76 3.68 -3.32
N VAL A 53 -6.51 4.76 -3.60
CA VAL A 53 -6.59 5.93 -2.71
C VAL A 53 -7.10 5.53 -1.34
N LYS A 54 -8.13 4.68 -1.27
CA LYS A 54 -8.67 4.16 0.01
C LYS A 54 -7.63 3.34 0.77
N GLN A 55 -6.91 2.45 0.10
CA GLN A 55 -5.86 1.62 0.70
C GLN A 55 -4.75 2.51 1.28
N THR A 56 -4.25 3.48 0.51
CA THR A 56 -3.22 4.42 0.95
C THR A 56 -3.69 5.24 2.15
N GLY A 57 -4.94 5.72 2.14
CA GLY A 57 -5.53 6.45 3.27
C GLY A 57 -5.54 5.62 4.56
N LEU A 58 -5.99 4.36 4.49
CA LEU A 58 -6.01 3.44 5.63
C LEU A 58 -4.59 3.12 6.14
N MET A 59 -3.63 2.94 5.23
CA MET A 59 -2.23 2.72 5.60
C MET A 59 -1.65 3.93 6.32
N ASN A 60 -1.89 5.14 5.83
CA ASN A 60 -1.42 6.37 6.46
C ASN A 60 -2.01 6.56 7.86
N GLN A 61 -3.30 6.29 8.05
CA GLN A 61 -3.93 6.33 9.37
C GLN A 61 -3.24 5.40 10.37
N LEU A 62 -2.91 4.17 9.95
CA LEU A 62 -2.17 3.22 10.79
C LEU A 62 -0.74 3.70 11.08
N VAL A 63 -0.05 4.26 10.08
CA VAL A 63 1.30 4.80 10.22
C VAL A 63 1.34 5.99 11.19
N GLU A 64 0.35 6.88 11.14
CA GLU A 64 0.25 8.04 12.04
C GLU A 64 0.13 7.65 13.52
N ARG A 65 -0.46 6.49 13.82
CA ARG A 65 -0.56 5.95 15.18
C ARG A 65 0.76 5.41 15.74
N HIS A 66 1.77 5.19 14.88
CA HIS A 66 3.05 4.64 15.31
C HIS A 66 3.77 5.60 16.29
N PRO A 67 4.41 5.13 17.37
CA PRO A 67 5.11 6.04 18.29
C PRO A 67 6.46 6.54 17.74
N ASN A 68 7.14 5.74 16.92
CA ASN A 68 8.48 6.07 16.40
C ASN A 68 8.42 6.94 15.14
N MET A 69 8.96 8.16 15.22
CA MET A 69 9.03 9.11 14.09
C MET A 69 9.98 8.67 12.98
N ILE A 70 11.08 7.99 13.29
CA ILE A 70 12.05 7.52 12.29
C ILE A 70 11.39 6.49 11.36
N THR A 71 10.65 5.56 11.95
CA THR A 71 9.89 4.53 11.23
C THR A 71 8.84 5.17 10.29
N LYS A 72 8.16 6.23 10.74
CA LYS A 72 7.23 7.00 9.91
C LYS A 72 7.92 7.72 8.76
N GLN A 73 9.01 8.44 9.04
CA GLN A 73 9.76 9.17 8.02
C GLN A 73 10.31 8.24 6.94
N LYS A 74 10.74 7.03 7.30
CA LYS A 74 11.16 6.01 6.33
C LYS A 74 10.02 5.57 5.43
N PHE A 75 8.82 5.34 5.99
CA PHE A 75 7.63 5.02 5.20
C PHE A 75 7.21 6.17 4.28
N GLU A 76 7.23 7.42 4.77
CA GLU A 76 6.90 8.60 3.98
C GLU A 76 7.91 8.82 2.84
N LYS A 77 9.21 8.65 3.10
CA LYS A 77 10.25 8.74 2.07
C LYS A 77 10.02 7.72 0.96
N LEU A 78 9.77 6.46 1.31
CA LEU A 78 9.45 5.41 0.34
C LEU A 78 8.17 5.72 -0.45
N SER A 79 7.17 6.32 0.19
CA SER A 79 5.92 6.73 -0.47
C SER A 79 6.19 7.82 -1.54
N LYS A 80 6.99 8.83 -1.20
CA LYS A 80 7.40 9.88 -2.15
C LYS A 80 8.22 9.33 -3.31
N GLU A 81 9.10 8.39 -3.03
CA GLU A 81 9.90 7.70 -4.06
C GLU A 81 9.01 6.91 -5.03
N LEU A 82 7.99 6.21 -4.53
CA LEU A 82 7.00 5.53 -5.37
C LEU A 82 6.19 6.49 -6.23
N ASP A 83 5.79 7.63 -5.69
CA ASP A 83 5.05 8.64 -6.46
C ASP A 83 5.92 9.25 -7.56
N GLN A 84 7.20 9.49 -7.30
CA GLN A 84 8.15 9.94 -8.32
C GLN A 84 8.35 8.87 -9.40
N LEU A 85 8.62 7.61 -9.02
CA LEU A 85 8.79 6.51 -9.98
C LEU A 85 7.56 6.32 -10.87
N ARG A 86 6.35 6.50 -10.33
CA ARG A 86 5.10 6.47 -11.13
C ARG A 86 5.03 7.60 -12.17
N VAL A 87 5.53 8.79 -11.84
CA VAL A 87 5.62 9.92 -12.78
C VAL A 87 6.65 9.59 -13.86
N ASP A 88 7.81 9.10 -13.47
CA ASP A 88 8.91 8.76 -14.38
C ASP A 88 8.49 7.65 -15.36
N ILE A 89 7.84 6.59 -14.89
CA ILE A 89 7.29 5.52 -15.73
C ILE A 89 6.27 6.05 -16.75
N ARG A 90 5.42 7.00 -16.35
CA ARG A 90 4.42 7.60 -17.26
C ARG A 90 5.04 8.51 -18.32
N ALA A 91 6.17 9.13 -18.01
CA ALA A 91 6.90 10.01 -18.91
C ALA A 91 7.93 9.26 -19.77
N CYS A 92 8.26 8.02 -19.43
CA CYS A 92 9.26 7.22 -20.12
C CYS A 92 8.77 6.74 -21.50
N GLU A 93 9.51 7.11 -22.54
CA GLU A 93 9.25 6.68 -23.92
C GLU A 93 10.18 5.54 -24.36
N GLU A 94 11.31 5.34 -23.66
CA GLU A 94 12.33 4.35 -24.00
C GLU A 94 12.09 2.99 -23.32
N LYS A 95 12.01 1.93 -24.13
CA LYS A 95 11.71 0.58 -23.64
C LYS A 95 12.75 0.03 -22.65
N GLU A 96 14.03 0.30 -22.85
CA GLU A 96 15.10 -0.16 -21.95
C GLU A 96 15.08 0.57 -20.60
N GLU A 97 14.77 1.86 -20.62
CA GLU A 97 14.60 2.67 -19.42
C GLU A 97 13.34 2.25 -18.66
N LEU A 98 12.24 1.97 -19.36
CA LEU A 98 11.00 1.47 -18.77
C LEU A 98 11.23 0.18 -17.98
N ALA A 99 12.00 -0.77 -18.53
CA ALA A 99 12.31 -2.01 -17.83
C ALA A 99 13.13 -1.79 -16.53
N LYS A 100 14.02 -0.78 -16.53
CA LYS A 100 14.77 -0.40 -15.32
C LYS A 100 13.86 0.27 -14.29
N LEU A 101 12.98 1.16 -14.73
CA LEU A 101 12.01 1.83 -13.87
C LEU A 101 11.00 0.82 -13.28
N ASP A 102 10.57 -0.17 -14.06
CA ASP A 102 9.71 -1.27 -13.61
C ASP A 102 10.38 -2.10 -12.50
N ALA A 103 11.66 -2.46 -12.67
CA ALA A 103 12.41 -3.17 -11.63
C ALA A 103 12.59 -2.30 -10.36
N GLN A 104 12.85 -1.00 -10.53
CA GLN A 104 12.99 -0.07 -9.41
C GLN A 104 11.68 0.13 -8.64
N ILE A 105 10.56 0.32 -9.33
CA ILE A 105 9.26 0.47 -8.66
C ILE A 105 8.88 -0.81 -7.93
N GLU A 106 9.16 -1.99 -8.47
CA GLU A 106 8.94 -3.27 -7.78
C GLU A 106 9.76 -3.37 -6.49
N GLU A 107 11.07 -3.06 -6.56
CA GLU A 107 11.94 -3.07 -5.38
C GLU A 107 11.48 -2.07 -4.32
N THR A 108 11.13 -0.84 -4.72
CA THR A 108 10.66 0.21 -3.81
C THR A 108 9.30 -0.14 -3.21
N VAL A 109 8.39 -0.77 -3.96
CA VAL A 109 7.12 -1.30 -3.43
C VAL A 109 7.40 -2.35 -2.36
N ASN A 110 8.32 -3.29 -2.59
CA ASN A 110 8.66 -4.32 -1.61
C ASN A 110 9.22 -3.73 -0.32
N LYS A 111 10.11 -2.73 -0.41
CA LYS A 111 10.63 -1.99 0.74
C LYS A 111 9.51 -1.24 1.49
N TRP A 112 8.61 -0.59 0.76
CA TRP A 112 7.48 0.15 1.31
C TRP A 112 6.49 -0.74 2.05
N VAL A 113 6.11 -1.87 1.45
CA VAL A 113 5.25 -2.88 2.06
C VAL A 113 5.88 -3.46 3.32
N HIS A 114 7.17 -3.81 3.26
CA HIS A 114 7.87 -4.32 4.43
C HIS A 114 7.94 -3.30 5.57
N GLN A 115 8.22 -2.03 5.25
CA GLN A 115 8.20 -0.97 6.24
C GLN A 115 6.82 -0.82 6.89
N PHE A 116 5.74 -0.95 6.12
CA PHE A 116 4.38 -0.97 6.65
C PHE A 116 4.13 -2.18 7.55
N GLN A 117 4.60 -3.37 7.17
CA GLN A 117 4.48 -4.57 8.00
C GLN A 117 5.18 -4.41 9.34
N VAL A 118 6.38 -3.81 9.36
CA VAL A 118 7.10 -3.48 10.60
C VAL A 118 6.26 -2.57 11.49
N ILE A 119 5.72 -1.48 10.92
CA ILE A 119 4.84 -0.54 11.62
C ILE A 119 3.63 -1.24 12.25
N VAL A 120 2.92 -2.05 11.47
CA VAL A 120 1.75 -2.79 11.93
C VAL A 120 2.11 -3.80 13.02
N SER A 121 3.24 -4.50 12.87
CA SER A 121 3.73 -5.45 13.85
C SER A 121 4.05 -4.77 15.19
N GLU A 122 4.77 -3.65 15.15
CA GLU A 122 5.11 -2.86 16.34
C GLU A 122 3.85 -2.33 17.04
N ILE A 123 2.88 -1.78 16.30
CA ILE A 123 1.60 -1.30 16.84
C ILE A 123 0.77 -2.45 17.45
N SER A 124 0.81 -3.63 16.84
CA SER A 124 0.06 -4.81 17.30
C SER A 124 0.77 -5.58 18.40
N GLY A 125 1.99 -5.19 18.79
CA GLY A 125 2.79 -5.87 19.79
C GLY A 125 3.32 -7.24 19.35
N VAL A 126 3.42 -7.50 18.05
CA VAL A 126 3.96 -8.74 17.49
C VAL A 126 5.35 -8.51 16.89
N LYS A 127 6.16 -9.56 16.80
CA LYS A 127 7.50 -9.45 16.22
C LYS A 127 7.40 -9.11 14.73
N PRO A 128 8.09 -8.06 14.24
CA PRO A 128 8.10 -7.72 12.83
C PRO A 128 8.74 -8.85 12.00
N PRO A 129 8.26 -9.08 10.77
CA PRO A 129 8.85 -10.09 9.90
C PRO A 129 10.29 -9.69 9.53
N PRO A 130 11.22 -10.64 9.33
CA PRO A 130 12.61 -10.33 8.99
C PRO A 130 12.80 -9.91 7.52
N LYS A 131 11.82 -10.19 6.66
CA LYS A 131 11.79 -9.91 5.21
C LYS A 131 10.36 -9.59 4.77
N PRO A 132 10.15 -8.98 3.59
CA PRO A 132 8.81 -8.82 3.02
C PRO A 132 8.11 -10.18 2.92
N VAL A 133 6.85 -10.27 3.36
CA VAL A 133 6.07 -11.53 3.34
C VAL A 133 5.82 -12.07 1.91
N PHE A 134 6.02 -11.24 0.89
CA PHE A 134 5.81 -11.59 -0.52
C PHE A 134 7.03 -12.23 -1.21
N ASP A 135 8.20 -12.30 -0.54
CA ASP A 135 9.43 -12.94 -1.07
C ASP A 135 9.45 -14.48 -0.89
N SER A 136 8.29 -15.16 -1.00
CA SER A 136 8.21 -16.63 -0.92
C SER A 136 8.31 -17.31 -2.27
#